data_AF-A0AAD9XFP9-F1
#
_entry.id   AF-A0AAD9XFP9-F1
#
_cell.length_a   1.000
_cell.length_b   1.000
_cell.length_c   1.000
_cell.angle_alpha   90.00
_cell.angle_beta   90.00
_cell.angle_gamma   90.00
#
_symmetry.space_group_name_H-M   'P 1'
#
loop_
_entity.id
_entity.type
_entity.pdbx_description
1 polymer ?
#
loop_
_entity_poly.entity_id
_entity_poly.type
_entity_poly.pdbx_seq_one_letter_code
_entity_poly.pdbx_strand_id
1 'polypeptide(L)'
;MRSMADAVGENSLLCVPHESHERIRRLISGPFSKNSLSKFVKNIDKLLSERLKKLEQNGKSFAVLDFSMKVTLDAVCNMLMSITDESLLQSIEKDVADVTDAMLSFPIMVLGAQYYRGMKVRKRLMKTFREMIDGRKSGVVECCEDFLQSMLDRDSYPSNEKLSDLEIMDNLLTLIIAGQSTTAATMMWCVKFLDENRDEEQLGITKNKSDEILLTLEDVNNMSYRLKEDHAMK
;
A
#
# COMPACT_ATOMS: atom_id res chain seq x y z
N MET A 1 7.25 -8.27 -20.27
CA MET A 1 8.16 -7.42 -19.48
C MET A 1 8.15 -5.95 -19.90
N ARG A 2 8.09 -5.61 -21.19
CA ARG A 2 8.05 -4.20 -21.64
C ARG A 2 6.87 -3.38 -21.05
N SER A 3 5.64 -3.90 -21.12
CA SER A 3 4.45 -3.26 -20.52
C SER A 3 4.60 -3.00 -19.01
N MET A 4 5.28 -3.91 -18.30
CA MET A 4 5.52 -3.79 -16.86
C MET A 4 6.50 -2.66 -16.56
N ALA A 5 7.66 -2.66 -17.22
CA ALA A 5 8.64 -1.57 -17.07
C ALA A 5 8.06 -0.21 -17.48
N ASP A 6 7.25 -0.16 -18.54
CA ASP A 6 6.58 1.07 -18.97
C ASP A 6 5.55 1.56 -17.93
N ALA A 7 4.88 0.65 -17.22
CA ALA A 7 3.88 0.96 -16.20
C ALA A 7 4.50 1.43 -14.89
N VAL A 8 5.42 0.65 -14.30
CA VAL A 8 6.01 0.98 -12.99
C VAL A 8 7.21 1.92 -13.08
N GLY A 9 7.83 2.02 -14.26
CA GLY A 9 9.03 2.82 -14.50
C GLY A 9 10.32 1.99 -14.49
N GLU A 10 11.31 2.45 -15.25
CA GLU A 10 12.60 1.77 -15.41
C GLU A 10 13.44 1.75 -14.12
N ASN A 11 13.17 2.67 -13.18
CA ASN A 11 13.85 2.74 -11.88
C ASN A 11 13.09 2.02 -10.76
N SER A 12 11.99 1.35 -11.10
CA SER A 12 11.23 0.52 -10.17
C SER A 12 12.05 -0.67 -9.70
N LEU A 13 11.97 -0.99 -8.40
CA LEU A 13 12.52 -2.21 -7.83
C LEU A 13 12.12 -3.48 -8.63
N LEU A 14 10.97 -3.49 -9.29
CA LEU A 14 10.52 -4.64 -10.10
C LEU A 14 11.24 -4.79 -11.44
N CYS A 15 11.85 -3.72 -11.96
CA CYS A 15 12.35 -3.65 -13.34
C CYS A 15 13.85 -3.29 -13.44
N VAL A 16 14.45 -2.80 -12.35
CA VAL A 16 15.86 -2.42 -12.34
C VAL A 16 16.80 -3.63 -12.51
N PRO A 17 17.99 -3.43 -13.11
CA PRO A 17 19.03 -4.45 -13.15
C PRO A 17 19.49 -4.89 -11.76
N HIS A 18 20.05 -6.10 -11.67
CA HIS A 18 20.48 -6.72 -10.41
C HIS A 18 21.40 -5.83 -9.55
N GLU A 19 22.34 -5.13 -10.17
CA GLU A 19 23.29 -4.23 -9.49
C GLU A 19 22.58 -3.08 -8.74
N SER A 20 21.50 -2.54 -9.33
CA SER A 20 20.69 -1.48 -8.73
C SER A 20 19.63 -2.03 -7.77
N HIS A 21 19.16 -3.26 -7.99
CA HIS A 21 18.12 -3.89 -7.19
C HIS A 21 18.49 -3.97 -5.70
N GLU A 22 19.69 -4.45 -5.36
CA GLU A 22 20.13 -4.56 -3.96
C GLU A 22 20.15 -3.20 -3.25
N ARG A 23 20.66 -2.16 -3.94
CA ARG A 23 20.68 -0.80 -3.38
C ARG A 23 19.27 -0.28 -3.13
N ILE A 24 18.41 -0.34 -4.14
CA ILE A 24 17.04 0.19 -4.07
C ILE A 24 16.24 -0.59 -3.01
N ARG A 25 16.35 -1.92 -2.98
CA ARG A 25 15.71 -2.79 -1.98
C ARG A 25 16.11 -2.41 -0.57
N ARG A 26 17.41 -2.24 -0.31
CA ARG A 26 17.92 -1.84 1.00
C ARG A 26 17.36 -0.49 1.44
N LEU A 27 17.35 0.51 0.55
CA LEU A 27 16.87 1.85 0.88
C LEU A 27 15.36 1.88 1.15
N ILE A 28 14.57 1.15 0.35
CA ILE A 28 13.11 1.08 0.49
C ILE A 28 12.68 0.23 1.68
N SER A 29 13.52 -0.70 2.16
CA SER A 29 13.19 -1.54 3.31
C SER A 29 13.09 -0.78 4.64
N GLY A 30 13.70 0.40 4.75
CA GLY A 30 13.78 1.16 6.01
C GLY A 30 12.41 1.46 6.65
N PRO A 31 11.42 1.95 5.88
CA PRO A 31 10.06 2.19 6.39
C PRO A 31 9.28 0.94 6.77
N PHE A 32 9.79 -0.27 6.48
CA PHE A 32 9.25 -1.53 6.99
C PHE A 32 9.95 -1.99 8.29
N SER A 33 10.74 -1.12 8.93
CA SER A 33 11.34 -1.41 10.23
C SER A 33 10.29 -1.59 11.33
N LYS A 34 10.66 -2.29 12.41
CA LYS A 34 9.79 -2.53 13.57
C LYS A 34 9.19 -1.24 14.16
N ASN A 35 9.98 -0.17 14.23
CA ASN A 35 9.54 1.12 14.77
C ASN A 35 8.48 1.77 13.88
N SER A 36 8.70 1.77 12.57
CA SER A 36 7.75 2.30 11.58
C SER A 36 6.46 1.48 11.58
N LEU A 37 6.57 0.15 11.59
CA LEU A 37 5.41 -0.77 11.64
C LEU A 37 4.51 -0.52 12.86
N SER A 38 5.08 -0.21 14.03
CA SER A 38 4.29 0.07 15.24
C SER A 38 3.34 1.28 15.06
N LYS A 39 3.81 2.34 14.38
CA LYS A 39 2.98 3.50 14.05
C LYS A 39 1.90 3.13 13.02
N PHE A 40 2.27 2.34 12.02
CA PHE A 40 1.33 1.91 10.97
C PHE A 40 0.22 1.00 11.49
N VAL A 41 0.48 0.09 12.42
CA VAL A 41 -0.56 -0.76 13.02
C VAL A 41 -1.68 0.08 13.63
N LYS A 42 -1.33 1.12 14.40
CA LYS A 42 -2.33 2.03 15.00
C LYS A 42 -3.13 2.80 13.95
N ASN A 43 -2.46 3.28 12.90
CA ASN A 43 -3.11 4.02 11.82
C ASN A 43 -4.06 3.13 11.02
N ILE A 44 -3.63 1.89 10.72
CA ILE A 44 -4.44 0.90 10.01
C ILE A 44 -5.65 0.48 10.85
N ASP A 45 -5.46 0.25 12.15
CA ASP A 45 -6.54 -0.12 13.07
C ASP A 45 -7.60 0.99 13.16
N LYS A 46 -7.16 2.25 13.27
CA LYS A 46 -8.05 3.42 13.23
C LYS A 46 -8.82 3.50 11.91
N LEU A 47 -8.12 3.41 10.77
CA LEU A 47 -8.71 3.47 9.44
C LEU A 47 -9.76 2.37 9.24
N LEU A 48 -9.43 1.13 9.60
CA LEU A 48 -10.31 -0.03 9.53
C LEU A 48 -11.55 0.17 10.40
N SER A 49 -11.34 0.56 11.66
CA SER A 49 -12.42 0.79 12.62
C SER A 49 -13.41 1.85 12.12
N GLU A 50 -12.91 2.96 11.60
CA GLU A 50 -13.76 4.04 11.04
C GLU A 50 -14.55 3.57 9.81
N ARG A 51 -13.91 2.83 8.89
CA ARG A 51 -14.56 2.32 7.68
C ARG A 51 -15.60 1.24 8.01
N LEU A 52 -15.31 0.33 8.95
CA LEU A 52 -16.24 -0.70 9.40
C LEU A 52 -17.45 -0.10 10.14
N LYS A 53 -17.24 0.87 11.03
CA LYS A 53 -18.34 1.59 11.70
C LYS A 53 -19.27 2.29 10.70
N LYS A 54 -18.71 2.92 9.66
CA LYS A 54 -19.51 3.53 8.58
C LYS A 54 -20.32 2.48 7.81
N LEU A 55 -19.78 1.30 7.56
CA LEU A 55 -20.50 0.21 6.89
C LEU A 55 -21.64 -0.34 7.76
N GLU A 56 -21.36 -0.57 9.04
CA GLU A 56 -22.34 -1.03 10.03
C GLU A 56 -23.54 -0.08 10.11
N GLN A 57 -23.29 1.23 10.23
CA GLN A 57 -24.34 2.26 10.27
C GLN A 57 -25.21 2.29 9.01
N ASN A 58 -24.65 1.96 7.86
CA ASN A 58 -25.38 1.94 6.60
C ASN A 58 -26.24 0.68 6.43
N GLY A 59 -26.02 -0.36 7.22
CA GLY A 59 -26.84 -1.59 7.24
C GLY A 59 -26.86 -2.37 5.91
N LYS A 60 -25.86 -2.18 5.04
CA LYS A 60 -25.83 -2.77 3.69
C LYS A 60 -24.80 -3.88 3.60
N SER A 61 -25.17 -4.95 2.89
CA SER A 61 -24.21 -5.94 2.40
C SER A 61 -23.18 -5.28 1.49
N PHE A 62 -21.93 -5.73 1.56
CA PHE A 62 -20.83 -5.22 0.74
C PHE A 62 -19.96 -6.37 0.21
N ALA A 63 -19.29 -6.14 -0.91
CA ALA A 63 -18.28 -7.06 -1.41
C ALA A 63 -16.98 -6.89 -0.62
N VAL A 64 -16.51 -7.97 0.02
CA VAL A 64 -15.29 -7.94 0.85
C VAL A 64 -14.08 -7.52 0.02
N LEU A 65 -13.96 -7.98 -1.22
CA LEU A 65 -12.84 -7.62 -2.09
C LEU A 65 -12.79 -6.12 -2.36
N ASP A 66 -13.92 -5.50 -2.72
CA ASP A 66 -13.99 -4.06 -3.00
C ASP A 66 -13.64 -3.25 -1.75
N PHE A 67 -14.16 -3.67 -0.59
CA PHE A 67 -13.80 -3.08 0.69
C PHE A 67 -12.30 -3.18 0.97
N SER A 68 -11.73 -4.38 0.79
CA SER A 68 -10.31 -4.64 1.03
C SER A 68 -9.41 -3.89 0.06
N MET A 69 -9.78 -3.77 -1.22
CA MET A 69 -9.03 -2.99 -2.22
C MET A 69 -8.96 -1.50 -1.83
N LYS A 70 -10.07 -0.94 -1.34
CA LYS A 70 -10.12 0.46 -0.91
C LYS A 70 -9.30 0.70 0.36
N VAL A 71 -9.49 -0.13 1.38
CA VAL A 71 -8.78 0.00 2.66
C VAL A 71 -7.27 -0.18 2.49
N THR A 72 -6.84 -1.15 1.67
CA THR A 72 -5.42 -1.41 1.45
C THR A 72 -4.75 -0.28 0.68
N LEU A 73 -5.42 0.32 -0.30
CA LEU A 73 -4.93 1.51 -0.97
C LEU A 73 -4.79 2.68 0.00
N ASP A 74 -5.82 2.98 0.78
CA ASP A 74 -5.82 4.05 1.77
C ASP A 74 -4.66 3.85 2.77
N ALA A 75 -4.48 2.62 3.26
CA ALA A 75 -3.42 2.26 4.18
C ALA A 75 -2.03 2.45 3.57
N VAL A 76 -1.80 1.99 2.33
CA VAL A 76 -0.51 2.12 1.65
C VAL A 76 -0.21 3.57 1.29
N CYS A 77 -1.19 4.35 0.82
CA CYS A 77 -1.01 5.77 0.51
C CYS A 77 -0.71 6.60 1.76
N ASN A 78 -1.37 6.29 2.88
CA ASN A 78 -1.07 6.90 4.16
C ASN A 78 0.34 6.50 4.65
N MET A 79 0.69 5.22 4.59
CA MET A 79 2.02 4.73 4.97
C MET A 79 3.15 5.39 4.17
N LEU A 80 2.93 5.55 2.86
CA LEU A 80 3.98 6.02 1.96
C LEU A 80 4.12 7.54 1.94
N MET A 81 3.01 8.26 2.08
CA MET A 81 2.92 9.67 1.72
C MET A 81 2.01 10.49 2.65
N SER A 82 1.49 9.88 3.73
CA SER A 82 0.53 10.48 4.67
C SER A 82 -0.74 11.02 4.01
N ILE A 83 -1.16 10.43 2.89
CA ILE A 83 -2.37 10.86 2.19
C ILE A 83 -3.60 10.33 2.93
N THR A 84 -4.45 11.25 3.37
CA THR A 84 -5.75 10.97 4.02
C THR A 84 -6.93 11.67 3.35
N ASP A 85 -6.68 12.55 2.37
CA ASP A 85 -7.73 13.22 1.60
C ASP A 85 -8.49 12.22 0.74
N GLU A 86 -9.80 12.10 0.96
CA GLU A 86 -10.63 11.08 0.31
C GLU A 86 -10.76 11.31 -1.21
N SER A 87 -10.72 12.57 -1.67
CA SER A 87 -10.84 12.88 -3.11
C SER A 87 -9.57 12.48 -3.87
N LEU A 88 -8.40 12.72 -3.26
CA LEU A 88 -7.11 12.33 -3.81
C LEU A 88 -6.94 10.82 -3.77
N LEU A 89 -7.32 10.15 -2.68
CA LEU A 89 -7.29 8.69 -2.58
C LEU A 89 -8.13 8.03 -3.66
N GLN A 90 -9.35 8.51 -3.91
CA GLN A 90 -10.21 8.01 -5.00
C GLN A 90 -9.60 8.25 -6.38
N SER A 91 -8.94 9.40 -6.59
CA SER A 91 -8.24 9.65 -7.85
C SER A 91 -7.05 8.71 -8.03
N ILE A 92 -6.28 8.45 -6.98
CA ILE A 92 -5.14 7.53 -7.00
C ILE A 92 -5.63 6.10 -7.24
N GLU A 93 -6.72 5.67 -6.58
CA GLU A 93 -7.33 4.35 -6.74
C GLU A 93 -7.63 4.04 -8.21
N LYS A 94 -8.35 4.95 -8.85
CA LYS A 94 -8.74 4.81 -10.26
C LYS A 94 -7.51 4.76 -11.18
N ASP A 95 -6.54 5.63 -10.92
CA ASP A 95 -5.34 5.70 -11.74
C ASP A 95 -4.46 4.46 -11.58
N VAL A 96 -4.32 3.95 -10.36
CA VAL A 96 -3.57 2.73 -10.05
C VAL A 96 -4.23 1.51 -10.70
N ALA A 97 -5.56 1.43 -10.72
CA ALA A 97 -6.29 0.38 -11.44
C ALA A 97 -5.99 0.43 -12.96
N ASP A 98 -6.11 1.61 -13.59
CA ASP A 98 -5.82 1.79 -15.02
C ASP A 98 -4.33 1.49 -15.36
N VAL A 99 -3.38 1.83 -14.46
CA VAL A 99 -1.96 1.47 -14.63
C VAL A 99 -1.75 -0.04 -14.50
N THR A 100 -2.41 -0.68 -13.53
CA THR A 100 -2.30 -2.14 -13.31
C THR A 100 -2.86 -2.91 -14.50
N ASP A 101 -3.99 -2.47 -15.05
CA ASP A 101 -4.54 -3.02 -16.30
C ASP A 101 -3.55 -2.88 -17.46
N ALA A 102 -2.91 -1.71 -17.60
CA ALA A 102 -1.91 -1.50 -18.63
C ALA A 102 -0.67 -2.39 -18.45
N MET A 103 -0.22 -2.58 -17.21
CA MET A 103 0.90 -3.46 -16.85
C MET A 103 0.69 -4.89 -17.37
N LEU A 104 -0.55 -5.38 -17.26
CA LEU A 104 -0.96 -6.74 -17.66
C LEU A 104 -1.43 -6.83 -19.13
N SER A 105 -1.50 -5.71 -19.85
CA SER A 105 -1.98 -5.66 -21.24
C SER A 105 -0.85 -5.73 -22.28
N PHE A 106 -1.22 -5.93 -23.54
CA PHE A 106 -0.28 -5.83 -24.67
C PHE A 106 0.16 -4.37 -24.88
N PRO A 107 1.47 -4.10 -25.09
CA PRO A 107 2.02 -2.74 -25.17
C PRO A 107 1.72 -2.06 -26.52
N ILE A 108 0.45 -1.81 -26.80
CA ILE A 108 -0.05 -1.23 -28.06
C ILE A 108 -0.62 0.16 -27.79
N MET A 109 -0.05 1.18 -28.44
CA MET A 109 -0.41 2.59 -28.26
C MET A 109 -1.59 2.99 -29.17
N VAL A 110 -2.75 2.37 -28.97
CA VAL A 110 -3.98 2.67 -29.72
C VAL A 110 -4.99 3.37 -28.82
N LEU A 111 -5.64 4.42 -29.32
CA LEU A 111 -6.71 5.14 -28.62
C LEU A 111 -7.81 4.16 -28.18
N GLY A 112 -8.07 4.10 -26.87
CA GLY A 112 -9.06 3.18 -26.28
C GLY A 112 -8.49 1.84 -25.78
N ALA A 113 -7.21 1.52 -26.06
CA ALA A 113 -6.55 0.37 -25.46
C ALA A 113 -6.25 0.60 -23.96
N GLN A 114 -6.25 -0.47 -23.17
CA GLN A 114 -5.86 -0.44 -21.75
C GLN A 114 -4.47 0.17 -21.57
N TYR A 115 -3.49 -0.28 -22.38
CA TYR A 115 -2.14 0.26 -22.37
C TYR A 115 -2.08 1.77 -22.56
N TYR A 116 -2.78 2.31 -23.56
CA TYR A 116 -2.84 3.75 -23.82
C TYR A 116 -3.42 4.54 -22.63
N ARG A 117 -4.53 4.04 -22.04
CA ARG A 117 -5.15 4.66 -20.86
C ARG A 117 -4.19 4.65 -19.67
N GLY A 118 -3.60 3.50 -19.34
CA GLY A 118 -2.65 3.36 -18.24
C GLY A 118 -1.45 4.27 -18.39
N MET A 119 -0.85 4.38 -19.59
CA MET A 119 0.28 5.29 -19.81
C MET A 119 -0.09 6.77 -19.63
N LYS A 120 -1.33 7.15 -19.98
CA LYS A 120 -1.82 8.52 -19.77
C LYS A 120 -2.01 8.82 -18.28
N VAL A 121 -2.64 7.90 -17.53
CA VAL A 121 -2.88 8.11 -16.09
C VAL A 121 -1.60 7.96 -15.27
N ARG A 122 -0.64 7.13 -15.71
CA ARG A 122 0.71 7.06 -15.12
C ARG A 122 1.36 8.44 -15.09
N LYS A 123 1.28 9.20 -16.19
CA LYS A 123 1.83 10.58 -16.23
C LYS A 123 1.16 11.50 -15.20
N ARG A 124 -0.14 11.32 -14.93
CA ARG A 124 -0.86 12.08 -13.90
C ARG A 124 -0.39 11.69 -12.50
N LEU A 125 -0.29 10.40 -12.19
CA LEU A 125 0.26 9.93 -10.91
C LEU A 125 1.69 10.45 -10.67
N MET A 126 2.55 10.36 -11.69
CA MET A 126 3.91 10.90 -11.61
C MET A 126 3.92 12.41 -11.36
N LYS A 127 2.98 13.17 -11.97
CA LYS A 127 2.85 14.61 -11.70
C LYS A 127 2.45 14.86 -10.25
N THR A 128 1.49 14.11 -9.71
CA THR A 128 1.08 14.20 -8.30
C THR A 128 2.24 13.91 -7.36
N PHE A 129 3.01 12.83 -7.60
CA PHE A 129 4.16 12.51 -6.75
C PHE A 129 5.26 13.57 -6.84
N ARG A 130 5.49 14.13 -8.03
CA ARG A 130 6.42 15.25 -8.22
C ARG A 130 6.00 16.48 -7.41
N GLU A 131 4.73 16.88 -7.50
CA GLU A 131 4.18 18.02 -6.76
C GLU A 131 4.33 17.84 -5.24
N MET A 132 4.13 16.61 -4.74
CA MET A 132 4.36 16.28 -3.33
C MET A 132 5.84 16.40 -2.91
N ILE A 133 6.76 15.87 -3.72
CA ILE A 133 8.20 15.99 -3.48
C ILE A 133 8.60 17.47 -3.46
N ASP A 134 8.20 18.23 -4.48
CA ASP A 134 8.56 19.63 -4.62
C ASP A 134 8.00 20.47 -3.47
N GLY A 135 6.75 20.24 -3.08
CA GLY A 135 6.10 20.92 -1.96
C GLY A 135 6.76 20.66 -0.60
N ARG A 136 7.28 19.44 -0.36
CA ARG A 136 8.05 19.11 0.85
C ARG A 136 9.44 19.73 0.81
N LYS A 137 10.13 19.68 -0.33
CA LYS A 137 11.46 20.30 -0.49
C LYS A 137 11.43 21.82 -0.33
N SER A 138 10.34 22.48 -0.75
CA SER A 138 10.18 23.93 -0.60
C SER A 138 9.67 24.35 0.78
N GLY A 139 9.36 23.41 1.69
CA GLY A 139 8.78 23.69 3.00
C GLY A 139 7.34 24.24 2.96
N VAL A 140 6.66 24.11 1.82
CA VAL A 140 5.25 24.53 1.66
C VAL A 140 4.30 23.50 2.28
N VAL A 141 4.71 22.22 2.25
CA VAL A 141 3.99 21.10 2.85
C VAL A 141 4.70 20.71 4.15
N GLU A 142 3.92 20.48 5.20
CA GLU A 142 4.43 20.04 6.50
C GLU A 142 5.20 18.71 6.38
N CYS A 143 6.32 18.59 7.08
CA CYS A 143 7.06 17.34 7.16
C CYS A 143 6.21 16.29 7.89
N CYS A 144 5.98 15.15 7.25
CA CYS A 144 5.27 14.02 7.84
C CYS A 144 6.22 12.88 8.18
N GLU A 145 5.93 12.10 9.21
CA GLU A 145 6.68 10.88 9.50
C GLU A 145 6.19 9.73 8.60
N ASP A 146 6.63 9.70 7.33
CA ASP A 146 6.28 8.66 6.36
C ASP A 146 7.48 8.21 5.49
N PHE A 147 7.22 7.24 4.60
CA PHE A 147 8.23 6.73 3.67
C PHE A 147 8.85 7.85 2.83
N LEU A 148 8.02 8.70 2.21
CA LEU A 148 8.48 9.75 1.31
C LEU A 148 9.42 10.71 2.04
N GLN A 149 9.05 11.16 3.25
CA GLN A 149 9.91 12.03 4.04
C GLN A 149 11.23 11.33 4.38
N SER A 150 11.20 10.06 4.77
CA SER A 150 12.41 9.31 5.10
C SER A 150 13.39 9.15 3.92
N MET A 151 12.89 9.20 2.68
CA MET A 151 13.72 9.21 1.47
C MET A 151 14.28 10.61 1.20
N LEU A 152 13.47 11.66 1.41
CA LEU A 152 13.91 13.05 1.22
C LEU A 152 14.95 13.49 2.26
N ASP A 153 14.84 13.01 3.51
CA ASP A 153 15.81 13.29 4.57
C ASP A 153 17.21 12.74 4.26
N ARG A 154 17.31 11.82 3.29
CA ARG A 154 18.57 11.26 2.81
C ARG A 154 19.21 12.06 1.69
N ASP A 155 18.67 13.19 1.26
CA ASP A 155 19.21 13.91 0.10
C ASP A 155 20.65 14.43 0.32
N SER A 156 21.05 14.62 1.58
CA SER A 156 22.43 14.99 1.95
C SER A 156 23.41 13.80 2.01
N TYR A 157 22.92 12.57 1.87
CA TYR A 157 23.73 11.36 1.97
C TYR A 157 24.51 11.10 0.68
N PRO A 158 25.58 10.28 0.73
CA PRO A 158 26.29 9.84 -0.47
C PRO A 158 25.35 9.18 -1.50
N SER A 159 25.66 9.27 -2.80
CA SER A 159 24.78 8.81 -3.88
C SER A 159 24.35 7.33 -3.79
N ASN A 160 25.16 6.47 -3.16
CA ASN A 160 24.84 5.06 -2.94
C ASN A 160 23.86 4.81 -1.77
N GLU A 161 23.58 5.84 -0.96
CA GLU A 161 22.71 5.82 0.22
C GLU A 161 21.41 6.63 0.03
N LYS A 162 21.20 7.22 -1.16
CA LYS A 162 20.00 7.97 -1.50
C LYS A 162 19.35 7.52 -2.79
N LEU A 163 18.08 7.87 -2.94
CA LEU A 163 17.28 7.70 -4.15
C LEU A 163 17.09 9.07 -4.81
N SER A 164 17.20 9.11 -6.13
CA SER A 164 16.76 10.24 -6.95
C SER A 164 15.24 10.38 -6.91
N ASP A 165 14.72 11.57 -7.24
CA ASP A 165 13.28 11.79 -7.28
C ASP A 165 12.55 10.83 -8.23
N LEU A 166 13.17 10.46 -9.36
CA LEU A 166 12.59 9.48 -10.29
C LEU A 166 12.53 8.08 -9.67
N GLU A 167 13.60 7.65 -9.00
CA GLU A 167 13.59 6.38 -8.25
C GLU A 167 12.53 6.39 -7.16
N ILE A 168 12.39 7.49 -6.41
CA ILE A 168 11.36 7.62 -5.37
C ILE A 168 9.97 7.48 -6.01
N MET A 169 9.69 8.21 -7.08
CA MET A 169 8.39 8.20 -7.75
C MET A 169 8.03 6.84 -8.37
N ASP A 170 8.96 6.20 -9.08
CA ASP A 170 8.74 4.88 -9.68
C ASP A 170 8.50 3.82 -8.58
N ASN A 171 9.23 3.91 -7.46
CA ASN A 171 9.06 2.98 -6.35
C ASN A 171 7.81 3.25 -5.50
N LEU A 172 7.36 4.50 -5.36
CA LEU A 172 6.05 4.80 -4.76
C LEU A 172 4.92 4.10 -5.52
N LEU A 173 4.89 4.25 -6.85
CA LEU A 173 3.89 3.58 -7.69
C LEU A 173 3.95 2.06 -7.54
N THR A 174 5.18 1.52 -7.55
CA THR A 174 5.44 0.09 -7.40
C THR A 174 4.89 -0.46 -6.08
N LEU A 175 5.17 0.22 -4.97
CA LEU A 175 4.71 -0.19 -3.65
C LEU A 175 3.19 -0.08 -3.49
N ILE A 176 2.56 0.92 -4.10
CA ILE A 176 1.10 1.06 -4.11
C ILE A 176 0.44 -0.11 -4.85
N ILE A 177 0.88 -0.41 -6.07
CA ILE A 177 0.33 -1.51 -6.89
C ILE A 177 0.54 -2.86 -6.18
N ALA A 178 1.77 -3.11 -5.70
CA ALA A 178 2.14 -4.36 -5.05
C ALA A 178 1.40 -4.55 -3.72
N GLY A 179 1.24 -3.49 -2.94
CA GLY A 179 0.64 -3.53 -1.60
C GLY A 179 -0.89 -3.60 -1.61
N GLN A 180 -1.57 -3.04 -2.60
CA GLN A 180 -3.03 -3.02 -2.65
C GLN A 180 -3.61 -4.40 -3.02
N SER A 181 -3.33 -4.87 -4.23
CA SER A 181 -4.01 -6.04 -4.80
C SER A 181 -3.75 -7.33 -4.01
N THR A 182 -2.50 -7.57 -3.60
CA THR A 182 -2.09 -8.77 -2.87
C THR A 182 -2.70 -8.81 -1.47
N THR A 183 -2.58 -7.72 -0.70
CA THR A 183 -3.16 -7.60 0.65
C THR A 183 -4.67 -7.69 0.60
N ALA A 184 -5.32 -7.07 -0.39
CA ALA A 184 -6.77 -7.10 -0.53
C ALA A 184 -7.29 -8.51 -0.79
N ALA A 185 -6.63 -9.25 -1.68
CA ALA A 185 -6.95 -10.65 -1.94
C ALA A 185 -6.77 -11.51 -0.68
N THR A 186 -5.66 -11.33 0.04
CA THR A 186 -5.42 -12.04 1.31
C THR A 186 -6.51 -11.75 2.34
N MET A 187 -6.89 -10.48 2.54
CA MET A 187 -7.97 -10.11 3.45
C MET A 187 -9.30 -10.78 3.06
N MET A 188 -9.63 -10.78 1.77
CA MET A 188 -10.85 -11.42 1.27
C MET A 188 -10.83 -12.93 1.53
N TRP A 189 -9.72 -13.62 1.24
CA TRP A 189 -9.57 -15.04 1.52
C TRP A 189 -9.63 -15.35 3.01
N CYS A 190 -9.02 -14.51 3.87
CA CYS A 190 -9.14 -14.65 5.31
C CYS A 190 -10.60 -14.57 5.77
N VAL A 191 -11.34 -13.54 5.34
CA VAL A 191 -12.76 -13.39 5.70
C VAL A 191 -13.58 -14.59 5.21
N LYS A 192 -13.35 -15.04 3.97
CA LYS A 192 -14.01 -16.21 3.41
C LYS A 192 -13.74 -17.47 4.23
N PHE A 193 -12.48 -17.76 4.53
CA PHE A 193 -12.10 -18.93 5.31
C PHE A 193 -12.67 -18.88 6.73
N LEU A 194 -12.68 -17.71 7.36
CA LEU A 194 -13.28 -17.49 8.67
C LEU A 194 -14.81 -17.68 8.66
N ASP A 195 -15.49 -17.32 7.57
CA ASP A 195 -16.93 -17.54 7.42
C ASP A 195 -17.28 -19.03 7.20
N GLU A 196 -16.44 -19.75 6.46
CA GLU A 196 -16.60 -21.18 6.17
C GLU A 196 -16.20 -22.09 7.35
N ASN A 197 -15.31 -21.63 8.25
CA ASN A 197 -14.77 -22.40 9.38
C ASN A 197 -15.08 -21.74 10.74
N ARG A 198 -16.37 -21.57 11.06
CA ARG A 198 -16.86 -21.00 12.32
C ARG A 198 -16.71 -21.97 13.49
N ASP A 199 -15.49 -22.25 13.92
CA ASP A 199 -15.23 -23.03 15.13
C ASP A 199 -15.34 -22.17 16.41
N GLU A 200 -15.52 -22.81 17.57
CA GLU A 200 -15.78 -22.18 18.89
C GLU A 200 -14.71 -21.15 19.33
N GLU A 201 -13.52 -21.16 18.73
CA GLU A 201 -12.38 -20.28 19.08
C GLU A 201 -12.60 -18.81 18.63
N GLN A 202 -13.37 -18.55 17.55
CA GLN A 202 -13.71 -17.18 17.12
C GLN A 202 -14.56 -16.41 18.14
N LEU A 203 -15.37 -17.13 18.95
CA LEU A 203 -16.19 -16.55 20.02
C LEU A 203 -15.36 -16.10 21.23
N GLY A 204 -14.11 -16.55 21.36
CA GLY A 204 -13.21 -16.19 22.46
C GLY A 204 -12.59 -14.80 22.30
N ILE A 205 -12.36 -14.36 21.07
CA ILE A 205 -11.77 -13.04 20.76
C ILE A 205 -12.74 -11.91 21.10
N THR A 206 -14.05 -12.15 20.95
CA THR A 206 -15.11 -11.16 21.26
C THR A 206 -15.29 -10.94 22.77
N LYS A 207 -14.81 -11.84 23.63
CA LYS A 207 -15.04 -11.78 25.09
C LYS A 207 -14.07 -10.91 25.87
N ASN A 208 -12.97 -10.42 25.27
CA ASN A 208 -11.85 -9.82 26.02
C ASN A 208 -11.36 -8.45 25.52
N LYS A 209 -12.19 -7.64 24.84
CA LYS A 209 -11.77 -6.27 24.44
C LYS A 209 -12.70 -5.20 24.97
N SER A 210 -12.13 -4.24 25.69
CA SER A 210 -12.72 -2.92 25.90
C SER A 210 -12.64 -2.14 24.58
N ASP A 211 -13.77 -1.62 24.10
CA ASP A 211 -13.99 -1.00 22.78
C ASP A 211 -13.17 0.28 22.46
N GLU A 212 -12.15 0.62 23.25
CA GLU A 212 -11.47 1.92 23.19
C GLU A 212 -9.94 1.87 23.04
N ILE A 213 -9.31 0.70 22.95
CA ILE A 213 -7.84 0.60 22.83
C ILE A 213 -7.44 0.19 21.40
N LEU A 214 -6.72 1.10 20.71
CA LEU A 214 -6.11 0.81 19.41
C LEU A 214 -5.11 -0.35 19.53
N LEU A 215 -5.12 -1.23 18.53
CA LEU A 215 -4.17 -2.33 18.45
C LEU A 215 -2.72 -1.85 18.43
N THR A 216 -1.85 -2.57 19.15
CA THR A 216 -0.41 -2.38 19.12
C THR A 216 0.27 -3.48 18.30
N LEU A 217 1.53 -3.25 17.90
CA LEU A 217 2.33 -4.28 17.24
C LEU A 217 2.55 -5.51 18.13
N GLU A 218 2.57 -5.33 19.45
CA GLU A 218 2.67 -6.43 20.41
C GLU A 218 1.39 -7.29 20.42
N ASP A 219 0.21 -6.66 20.39
CA ASP A 219 -1.07 -7.37 20.28
C ASP A 219 -1.12 -8.23 19.01
N VAL A 220 -0.67 -7.68 17.88
CA VAL A 220 -0.59 -8.40 16.60
C VAL A 220 0.37 -9.58 16.67
N ASN A 221 1.50 -9.45 17.37
CA ASN A 221 2.47 -10.54 17.53
C ASN A 221 1.97 -11.66 18.46
N ASN A 222 1.09 -11.34 19.40
CA ASN A 222 0.56 -12.28 20.38
C ASN A 222 -0.73 -12.99 19.92
N MET A 223 -1.20 -12.77 18.69
CA MET A 223 -2.37 -13.48 18.14
C MET A 223 -2.04 -14.96 17.85
N SER A 224 -2.63 -15.86 18.63
CA SER A 224 -2.36 -17.31 18.63
C SER A 224 -2.66 -18.04 17.32
N TYR A 225 -3.55 -17.51 16.47
CA TYR A 225 -3.95 -18.15 15.22
C TYR A 225 -2.88 -18.07 14.11
N ARG A 226 -1.80 -17.28 14.30
CA ARG A 226 -0.72 -17.13 13.31
C ARG A 226 0.19 -18.37 13.17
N LEU A 227 0.09 -19.34 14.10
CA LEU A 227 1.06 -20.44 14.26
C LEU A 227 0.49 -21.86 14.01
N LYS A 228 -0.82 -22.01 13.73
CA LYS A 228 -1.41 -23.36 13.57
C LYS A 228 -1.23 -23.98 12.16
N GLU A 229 -0.81 -23.21 11.15
CA GLU A 229 -0.66 -23.74 9.78
C GLU A 229 0.59 -24.63 9.56
N ASP A 230 1.60 -24.58 10.44
CA ASP A 230 2.80 -25.43 10.33
C ASP A 230 2.55 -26.92 10.65
N HIS A 231 1.36 -27.28 11.14
CA HIS A 231 1.00 -28.67 11.45
C HIS A 231 0.04 -29.32 10.46
N ALA A 232 -0.44 -28.61 9.43
CA ALA A 232 -1.40 -29.14 8.45
C ALA A 232 -0.78 -29.57 7.10
N MET A 233 0.52 -29.35 6.87
CA MET A 233 1.25 -29.84 5.67
C MET A 233 2.20 -31.01 6.00
N LYS A 234 1.66 -32.12 6.49
CA LYS A 234 2.32 -33.44 6.44
C LYS A 234 1.46 -34.45 5.72
#